data_AF-A0A8X7XUM8-F1
#
_entry.id   AF-A0A8X7XUM8-F1
#
_cell.length_a   1.000
_cell.length_b   1.000
_cell.length_c   1.000
_cell.angle_alpha   90.00
_cell.angle_beta   90.00
_cell.angle_gamma   90.00
#
_symmetry.space_group_name_H-M   'P 1'
#
loop_
_entity.id
_entity.type
_entity.pdbx_description
1 polymer ?
#
loop_
_entity_poly.entity_id
_entity_poly.type
_entity_poly.pdbx_seq_one_letter_code
_entity_poly.pdbx_strand_id
1 'polypeptide(L)'
;MLSYQCHKAAEDRKLDTGSCAKIVLRNDSLGIEEYKFLSKTMVSSGVGEETYCPRNVIEGREESASLMDALSDMDDAIFDTLDELLAKTGVSPSEIDIIVASVSLFSPAPSLTARVINRYKMRKDIKAFNLSRMECSASVVVAVDLVKQLFKTYRNSSAIVVSTESIGPNWYSGKDVTS
;
A
#
# COMPACT_ATOMS: atom_id res chain seq x y z
N MET A 1 12.90 -13.88 -12.71
CA MET A 1 11.92 -12.79 -12.46
C MET A 1 11.20 -12.55 -13.77
N LEU A 2 9.93 -12.91 -13.88
CA LEU A 2 9.21 -12.90 -15.16
C LEU A 2 8.72 -11.49 -15.55
N SER A 3 8.27 -10.69 -14.58
CA SER A 3 7.84 -9.30 -14.78
C SER A 3 7.73 -8.60 -13.42
N TYR A 4 7.81 -7.28 -13.40
CA TYR A 4 7.39 -6.44 -12.26
C TYR A 4 6.49 -5.32 -12.77
N GLN A 5 5.55 -4.91 -11.94
CA GLN A 5 4.67 -3.78 -12.16
C GLN A 5 4.56 -3.01 -10.84
N CYS A 6 4.70 -1.69 -10.91
CA CYS A 6 4.52 -0.81 -9.76
C CYS A 6 3.26 0.02 -9.99
N HIS A 7 2.39 0.10 -8.99
CA HIS A 7 1.27 1.02 -9.03
C HIS A 7 1.77 2.46 -8.96
N LYS A 8 1.36 3.31 -9.91
CA LYS A 8 1.38 4.76 -9.73
C LYS A 8 -0.07 5.18 -9.51
N ALA A 9 -0.37 5.73 -8.34
CA ALA A 9 -1.71 6.21 -8.04
C ALA A 9 -2.16 7.25 -9.09
N ALA A 10 -3.45 7.29 -9.37
CA ALA A 10 -4.02 8.19 -10.37
C ALA A 10 -3.67 9.67 -10.07
N GLU A 11 -3.54 10.48 -11.13
CA GLU A 11 -3.10 11.88 -11.02
C GLU A 11 -4.05 12.75 -10.17
N ASP A 12 -5.27 12.28 -9.91
CA ASP A 12 -6.23 12.94 -9.02
C ASP A 12 -5.83 12.90 -7.54
N ARG A 13 -4.86 12.05 -7.17
CA ARG A 13 -4.28 11.96 -5.81
C ARG A 13 -2.93 12.67 -5.70
N LYS A 14 -2.47 13.32 -6.77
CA LYS A 14 -1.19 14.04 -6.83
C LYS A 14 -1.31 15.37 -6.08
N LEU A 15 -0.42 15.58 -5.13
CA LEU A 15 -0.33 16.81 -4.37
C LEU A 15 0.90 17.61 -4.78
N ASP A 16 0.66 18.88 -5.09
CA ASP A 16 1.70 19.90 -5.14
C ASP A 16 2.11 20.33 -3.72
N THR A 17 3.27 20.96 -3.58
CA THR A 17 3.79 21.43 -2.29
C THR A 17 2.84 22.39 -1.57
N GLY A 18 2.07 23.19 -2.31
CA GLY A 18 1.07 24.11 -1.77
C GLY A 18 -0.18 23.39 -1.26
N SER A 19 -0.61 22.31 -1.91
CA SER A 19 -1.71 21.47 -1.47
C SER A 19 -1.33 20.67 -0.21
N CYS A 20 -0.10 20.16 -0.13
CA CYS A 20 0.44 19.60 1.11
C CYS A 20 0.47 20.64 2.24
N ALA A 21 0.91 21.88 1.95
CA ALA A 21 0.90 22.96 2.94
C ALA A 21 -0.52 23.31 3.41
N LYS A 22 -1.52 23.28 2.53
CA LYS A 22 -2.94 23.47 2.90
C LYS A 22 -3.47 22.38 3.80
N ILE A 23 -3.10 21.12 3.56
CA ILE A 23 -3.45 19.98 4.41
C ILE A 23 -2.85 20.17 5.80
N VAL A 24 -1.57 20.53 5.88
CA VAL A 24 -0.90 20.84 7.16
C VAL A 24 -1.54 22.04 7.87
N LEU A 25 -1.87 23.11 7.13
CA LEU A 25 -2.52 24.31 7.67
C LEU A 25 -3.97 24.06 8.12
N ARG A 26 -4.64 23.03 7.59
CA ARG A 26 -6.00 22.66 7.97
C ARG A 26 -6.04 22.01 9.36
N ASN A 27 -4.91 21.52 9.86
CA ASN A 27 -4.86 20.90 11.18
C ASN A 27 -4.71 21.97 12.27
N ASP A 28 -5.84 22.35 12.89
CA ASP A 28 -5.92 23.31 14.00
C ASP A 28 -5.25 22.81 15.31
N SER A 29 -4.80 21.55 15.34
CA SER A 29 -4.14 20.96 16.52
C SER A 29 -2.63 21.18 16.55
N LEU A 30 -2.01 21.66 15.46
CA LEU A 30 -0.58 21.93 15.38
C LEU A 30 -0.28 23.34 15.89
N GLY A 31 0.67 23.46 16.82
CA GLY A 31 1.21 24.75 17.23
C GLY A 31 2.06 25.38 16.13
N ILE A 32 2.37 26.67 16.30
CA ILE A 32 3.14 27.47 15.32
C ILE A 32 4.56 26.89 15.12
N GLU A 33 5.17 26.35 16.18
CA GLU A 33 6.51 25.77 16.12
C GLU A 33 6.51 24.39 15.43
N GLU A 34 5.50 23.56 15.68
CA GLU A 34 5.29 22.28 14.99
C GLU A 34 5.03 22.50 13.50
N TYR A 35 4.22 23.51 13.16
CA TYR A 35 3.96 23.90 11.77
C TYR A 35 5.25 24.29 11.05
N LYS A 36 6.09 25.11 11.69
CA LYS A 36 7.36 25.56 11.14
C LYS A 36 8.36 24.41 10.97
N PHE A 37 8.37 23.49 11.93
CA PHE A 37 9.17 22.26 11.86
C PHE A 37 8.71 21.36 10.71
N LEU A 38 7.42 21.09 10.59
CA LEU A 38 6.87 20.23 9.54
C LEU A 38 7.06 20.84 8.15
N SER A 39 6.84 22.14 7.99
CA SER A 39 7.08 22.87 6.74
C SER A 39 8.56 22.82 6.33
N LYS A 40 9.48 23.05 7.28
CA LYS A 40 10.92 22.96 7.01
C LYS A 40 11.33 21.54 6.63
N THR A 41 10.77 20.54 7.33
CA THR A 41 11.02 19.13 7.07
C THR A 41 10.53 18.74 5.67
N MET A 42 9.32 19.14 5.30
CA MET A 42 8.74 18.89 3.99
C MET A 42 9.60 19.44 2.85
N VAL A 43 10.05 20.69 2.96
CA VAL A 43 10.97 21.30 1.97
C VAL A 43 12.33 20.61 1.96
N SER A 44 12.86 20.22 3.13
CA SER A 44 14.16 19.53 3.22
C SER A 44 14.14 18.06 2.81
N SER A 45 12.96 17.43 2.77
CA SER A 45 12.78 16.00 2.51
C SER A 45 12.92 15.64 1.02
N GLY A 46 13.02 16.62 0.13
CA GLY A 46 13.16 16.38 -1.32
C GLY A 46 11.91 15.79 -1.97
N VAL A 47 10.77 15.84 -1.27
CA VAL A 47 9.45 15.42 -1.73
C VAL A 47 9.01 16.35 -2.87
N GLY A 48 9.00 15.84 -4.10
CA GLY A 48 8.62 16.60 -5.29
C GLY A 48 7.11 16.81 -5.41
N GLU A 49 6.69 17.60 -6.40
CA GLU A 49 5.27 17.87 -6.74
C GLU A 49 4.51 16.64 -7.29
N GLU A 50 5.08 15.44 -7.17
CA GLU A 50 4.49 14.17 -7.59
C GLU A 50 4.16 13.25 -6.42
N THR A 51 3.88 13.84 -5.26
CA THR A 51 3.62 13.07 -4.05
C THR A 51 2.14 12.71 -3.98
N TYR A 52 1.86 11.45 -3.65
CA TYR A 52 0.49 10.95 -3.56
C TYR A 52 0.07 10.86 -2.11
N CYS A 53 -1.09 11.42 -1.79
CA CYS A 53 -1.71 11.21 -0.49
C CYS A 53 -2.99 10.38 -0.61
N PRO A 54 -3.31 9.61 0.45
CA PRO A 54 -4.60 8.94 0.56
C PRO A 54 -5.78 9.91 0.40
N ARG A 55 -6.86 9.47 -0.25
CA ARG A 55 -8.01 10.34 -0.57
C ARG A 55 -8.65 10.93 0.68
N ASN A 56 -8.66 10.17 1.78
CA ASN A 56 -9.17 10.63 3.08
C ASN A 56 -8.39 11.83 3.64
N VAL A 57 -7.08 11.93 3.38
CA VAL A 57 -6.25 13.08 3.79
C VAL A 57 -6.56 14.30 2.92
N ILE A 58 -6.69 14.10 1.60
CA ILE A 58 -6.99 15.18 0.65
C ILE A 58 -8.38 15.81 0.93
N GLU A 59 -9.36 14.97 1.27
CA GLU A 59 -10.71 15.42 1.64
C GLU A 59 -10.75 16.00 3.08
N GLY A 60 -9.66 15.87 3.83
CA GLY A 60 -9.52 16.19 5.26
C GLY A 60 -10.56 15.50 6.13
N ARG A 61 -10.80 14.23 5.82
CA ARG A 61 -11.46 13.24 6.66
C ARG A 61 -10.40 12.44 7.43
N GLU A 62 -9.36 13.12 7.91
CA GLU A 62 -8.23 12.54 8.64
C GLU A 62 -8.70 11.92 9.96
N GLU A 63 -9.57 12.62 10.70
CA GLU A 63 -10.13 12.15 11.99
C GLU A 63 -11.17 11.03 11.85
N SER A 64 -11.74 10.85 10.65
CA SER A 64 -12.77 9.86 10.37
C SER A 64 -12.32 8.84 9.32
N ALA A 65 -11.01 8.61 9.19
CA ALA A 65 -10.46 7.64 8.26
C ALA A 65 -10.96 6.25 8.64
N SER A 66 -12.01 5.77 7.95
CA SER A 66 -12.55 4.47 8.25
C SER A 66 -11.57 3.40 7.74
N LEU A 67 -11.39 2.33 8.51
CA LEU A 67 -10.59 1.18 8.09
C LEU A 67 -11.07 0.62 6.74
N MET A 68 -12.37 0.75 6.45
CA MET A 68 -12.98 0.34 5.19
C MET A 68 -12.55 1.20 4.01
N ASP A 69 -12.38 2.51 4.18
CA ASP A 69 -11.88 3.39 3.12
C ASP A 69 -10.42 3.05 2.79
N ALA A 70 -9.59 2.85 3.83
CA ALA A 70 -8.19 2.46 3.65
C ALA A 70 -8.06 1.08 2.98
N LEU A 71 -8.96 0.15 3.32
CA LEU A 71 -9.10 -1.12 2.63
C LEU A 71 -9.45 -0.90 1.16
N SER A 72 -10.54 -0.22 0.86
CA SER A 72 -10.99 0.01 -0.53
C SER A 72 -9.91 0.66 -1.40
N ASP A 73 -9.18 1.63 -0.87
CA ASP A 73 -8.08 2.29 -1.59
C ASP A 73 -6.91 1.32 -1.87
N MET A 74 -6.53 0.49 -0.89
CA MET A 74 -5.52 -0.55 -1.11
C MET A 74 -5.98 -1.56 -2.14
N ASP A 75 -7.27 -1.90 -2.09
CA ASP A 75 -7.89 -2.89 -2.93
C ASP A 75 -7.79 -2.47 -4.39
N ASP A 76 -8.21 -1.24 -4.69
CA ASP A 76 -8.14 -0.67 -6.03
C ASP A 76 -6.70 -0.59 -6.53
N ALA A 77 -5.76 -0.08 -5.71
CA ALA A 77 -4.36 0.00 -6.09
C ALA A 77 -3.74 -1.36 -6.42
N ILE A 78 -4.04 -2.39 -5.61
CA ILE A 78 -3.56 -3.75 -5.83
C ILE A 78 -4.21 -4.35 -7.08
N PHE A 79 -5.51 -4.17 -7.23
CA PHE A 79 -6.25 -4.76 -8.33
C PHE A 79 -5.85 -4.17 -9.67
N ASP A 80 -5.71 -2.85 -9.77
CA ASP A 80 -5.22 -2.18 -10.97
C ASP A 80 -3.83 -2.69 -11.35
N THR A 81 -2.93 -2.82 -10.37
CA THR A 81 -1.56 -3.29 -10.61
C THR A 81 -1.52 -4.76 -11.05
N LEU A 82 -2.35 -5.59 -10.43
CA LEU A 82 -2.46 -7.00 -10.79
C LEU A 82 -3.09 -7.17 -12.17
N ASP A 83 -4.12 -6.41 -12.51
CA ASP A 83 -4.76 -6.44 -13.83
C ASP A 83 -3.76 -6.05 -14.93
N GLU A 84 -2.97 -4.98 -14.73
CA GLU A 84 -1.90 -4.60 -15.65
C GLU A 84 -0.80 -5.66 -15.77
N LEU A 85 -0.39 -6.25 -14.63
CA LEU A 85 0.62 -7.30 -14.60
C LEU A 85 0.15 -8.55 -15.35
N LEU A 86 -1.08 -8.98 -15.12
CA LEU A 86 -1.71 -10.13 -15.78
C LEU A 86 -1.85 -9.87 -17.29
N ALA A 87 -2.30 -8.68 -17.67
CA ALA A 87 -2.41 -8.28 -19.08
C ALA A 87 -1.04 -8.28 -19.79
N LYS A 88 0.01 -7.79 -19.12
CA LYS A 88 1.37 -7.73 -19.67
C LYS A 88 2.04 -9.10 -19.76
N THR A 89 1.78 -9.97 -18.81
CA THR A 89 2.38 -11.31 -18.76
C THR A 89 1.59 -12.35 -19.54
N GLY A 90 0.30 -12.09 -19.82
CA GLY A 90 -0.61 -13.04 -20.46
C GLY A 90 -0.94 -14.26 -19.59
N VAL A 91 -0.57 -14.24 -18.30
CA VAL A 91 -0.77 -15.35 -17.37
C VAL A 91 -2.21 -15.32 -16.86
N SER A 92 -2.89 -16.46 -16.90
CA SER A 92 -4.23 -16.55 -16.31
C SER A 92 -4.14 -16.58 -14.78
N PRO A 93 -5.05 -15.93 -14.03
CA PRO A 93 -5.07 -16.02 -12.57
C PRO A 93 -5.16 -17.46 -12.04
N SER A 94 -5.75 -18.35 -12.84
CA SER A 94 -5.84 -19.79 -12.57
C SER A 94 -4.52 -20.54 -12.69
N GLU A 95 -3.46 -19.96 -13.26
CA GLU A 95 -2.13 -20.58 -13.40
C GLU A 95 -1.18 -20.20 -12.26
N ILE A 96 -1.61 -19.33 -11.35
CA ILE A 96 -0.82 -18.90 -10.19
C ILE A 96 -0.95 -19.96 -9.10
N ASP A 97 0.19 -20.43 -8.60
CA ASP A 97 0.25 -21.43 -7.53
C ASP A 97 0.53 -20.80 -6.16
N ILE A 98 1.24 -19.68 -6.14
CA ILE A 98 1.72 -19.02 -4.92
C ILE A 98 1.40 -17.53 -4.99
N ILE A 99 0.80 -17.00 -3.93
CA ILE A 99 0.63 -15.57 -3.73
C ILE A 99 1.22 -15.16 -2.38
N VAL A 100 2.11 -14.18 -2.41
CA VAL A 100 2.66 -13.54 -1.21
C VAL A 100 2.20 -12.09 -1.24
N ALA A 101 1.40 -11.67 -0.26
CA ALA A 101 1.03 -10.28 -0.10
C ALA A 101 1.67 -9.70 1.16
N SER A 102 2.17 -8.48 1.06
CA SER A 102 2.76 -7.73 2.14
C SER A 102 1.99 -6.44 2.38
N VAL A 103 1.72 -6.15 3.66
CA VAL A 103 1.12 -4.89 4.09
C VAL A 103 1.85 -4.40 5.35
N SER A 104 2.41 -3.19 5.28
CA SER A 104 3.30 -2.67 6.33
C SER A 104 2.54 -2.04 7.51
N LEU A 105 1.38 -1.43 7.26
CA LEU A 105 0.79 -0.45 8.19
C LEU A 105 -0.43 -0.90 9.01
N PHE A 106 -1.12 -1.99 8.66
CA PHE A 106 -2.14 -2.63 9.51
C PHE A 106 -2.37 -4.09 9.10
N SER A 107 -3.19 -4.90 9.80
CA SER A 107 -3.52 -6.27 9.35
C SER A 107 -5.00 -6.37 9.01
N PRO A 108 -5.39 -6.36 7.72
CA PRO A 108 -6.80 -6.46 7.33
C PRO A 108 -7.37 -7.86 7.61
N ALA A 109 -8.61 -7.89 8.10
CA ALA A 109 -9.44 -9.10 8.17
C ALA A 109 -10.71 -8.86 7.32
N PRO A 110 -10.94 -9.60 6.23
CA PRO A 110 -10.15 -10.72 5.69
C PRO A 110 -8.77 -10.31 5.14
N SER A 111 -7.83 -11.26 5.10
CA SER A 111 -6.46 -10.98 4.66
C SER A 111 -6.41 -10.48 3.22
N LEU A 112 -5.38 -9.69 2.91
CA LEU A 112 -5.17 -9.12 1.58
C LEU A 112 -5.12 -10.21 0.49
N THR A 113 -4.42 -11.31 0.77
CA THR A 113 -4.39 -12.48 -0.11
C THR A 113 -5.77 -13.11 -0.33
N ALA A 114 -6.59 -13.24 0.71
CA ALA A 114 -7.92 -13.85 0.60
C ALA A 114 -8.83 -13.00 -0.28
N ARG A 115 -8.73 -11.68 -0.17
CA ARG A 115 -9.49 -10.76 -1.02
C ARG A 115 -9.07 -10.83 -2.49
N VAL A 116 -7.77 -10.92 -2.77
CA VAL A 116 -7.24 -11.11 -4.13
C VAL A 116 -7.74 -12.44 -4.72
N ILE A 117 -7.63 -13.54 -3.95
CA ILE A 117 -8.12 -14.85 -4.36
C ILE A 117 -9.62 -14.83 -4.70
N ASN A 118 -10.42 -14.15 -3.86
CA ASN A 118 -11.86 -14.05 -4.07
C ASN A 118 -12.22 -13.24 -5.32
N ARG A 119 -11.53 -12.12 -5.59
CA ARG A 119 -11.78 -11.29 -6.78
C ARG A 119 -11.42 -12.00 -8.08
N TYR A 120 -10.23 -12.59 -8.14
CA TYR A 120 -9.73 -13.26 -9.34
C TYR A 120 -10.21 -14.70 -9.51
N LYS A 121 -11.02 -15.21 -8.57
CA LYS A 121 -11.48 -16.60 -8.52
C LYS A 121 -10.34 -17.60 -8.74
N MET A 122 -9.22 -17.34 -8.06
CA MET A 122 -8.04 -18.20 -8.13
C MET A 122 -8.37 -19.62 -7.63
N ARG A 123 -7.51 -20.58 -7.96
CA ARG A 123 -7.72 -21.97 -7.53
C ARG A 123 -7.69 -22.09 -6.01
N LYS A 124 -8.50 -23.01 -5.46
CA LYS A 124 -8.60 -23.25 -4.01
C LYS A 124 -7.33 -23.87 -3.40
N ASP A 125 -6.44 -24.42 -4.22
CA ASP A 125 -5.17 -25.02 -3.81
C ASP A 125 -3.99 -24.03 -3.77
N ILE A 126 -4.25 -22.76 -4.10
CA ILE A 126 -3.24 -21.69 -4.08
C ILE A 126 -2.61 -21.54 -2.69
N LYS A 127 -1.29 -21.37 -2.67
CA LYS A 127 -0.52 -21.09 -1.44
C LYS A 127 -0.50 -19.59 -1.19
N ALA A 128 -1.28 -19.15 -0.20
CA ALA A 128 -1.38 -17.75 0.19
C ALA A 128 -0.53 -17.45 1.43
N PHE A 129 0.39 -16.51 1.31
CA PHE A 129 1.21 -16.01 2.42
C PHE A 129 0.93 -14.52 2.63
N ASN A 130 0.59 -14.14 3.86
CA ASN A 130 0.39 -12.74 4.23
C ASN A 130 1.52 -12.31 5.18
N LEU A 131 2.36 -11.38 4.72
CA LEU A 131 3.41 -10.75 5.51
C LEU A 131 2.86 -9.44 6.06
N SER A 132 2.79 -9.32 7.38
CA SER A 132 2.31 -8.11 8.04
C SER A 132 3.36 -7.57 9.01
N ARG A 133 3.36 -6.25 9.25
CA ARG A 133 4.24 -5.58 10.24
C ARG A 133 5.73 -5.72 9.96
N MET A 134 6.09 -5.74 8.67
CA MET A 134 7.48 -5.68 8.23
C MET A 134 7.75 -4.29 7.68
N GLU A 135 8.95 -3.75 7.93
CA GLU A 135 9.38 -2.48 7.34
C GLU A 135 9.33 -2.57 5.80
N CYS A 136 9.01 -1.44 5.17
CA CYS A 136 8.71 -1.30 3.73
C CYS A 136 9.65 -2.12 2.83
N SER A 137 10.97 -2.03 3.07
CA SER A 137 12.01 -2.71 2.30
C SER A 137 12.21 -4.18 2.70
N ALA A 138 12.12 -4.50 4.00
CA ALA A 138 12.32 -5.86 4.51
C ALA A 138 11.24 -6.82 4.01
N SER A 139 10.02 -6.31 3.83
CA SER A 139 8.88 -7.12 3.45
C SER A 139 9.01 -7.73 2.04
N VAL A 140 9.50 -6.94 1.07
CA VAL A 140 9.71 -7.40 -0.30
C VAL A 140 10.86 -8.39 -0.39
N VAL A 141 11.96 -8.12 0.33
CA VAL A 141 13.14 -9.00 0.32
C VAL A 141 12.79 -10.37 0.89
N VAL A 142 12.05 -10.42 2.01
CA VAL A 142 11.62 -11.68 2.62
C VAL A 142 10.58 -12.40 1.76
N ALA A 143 9.64 -11.68 1.14
CA ALA A 143 8.70 -12.28 0.21
C ALA A 143 9.42 -12.95 -0.98
N VAL A 144 10.42 -12.28 -1.55
CA VAL A 144 11.22 -12.83 -2.66
C VAL A 144 12.05 -14.03 -2.21
N ASP A 145 12.66 -14.01 -1.01
CA ASP A 145 13.39 -15.16 -0.50
C ASP A 145 12.47 -16.36 -0.25
N LEU A 146 11.30 -16.12 0.34
CA LEU A 146 10.27 -17.14 0.54
C LEU A 146 9.87 -17.79 -0.78
N VAL A 147 9.57 -16.99 -1.81
CA VAL A 147 9.24 -17.50 -3.15
C VAL A 147 10.41 -18.29 -3.75
N LYS A 148 11.66 -17.83 -3.60
CA LYS A 148 12.84 -18.57 -4.06
C LYS A 148 12.98 -19.93 -3.39
N GLN A 149 12.71 -20.01 -2.08
CA GLN A 149 12.72 -21.29 -1.36
C GLN A 149 11.60 -22.20 -1.84
N LEU A 150 10.39 -21.66 -2.06
CA LEU A 150 9.26 -22.43 -2.57
C LEU A 150 9.52 -22.98 -3.98
N PHE A 151 10.17 -22.22 -4.87
CA PHE A 151 10.54 -22.72 -6.21
C PHE A 151 11.57 -23.86 -6.19
N LYS A 152 12.31 -24.06 -5.09
CA LYS A 152 13.17 -25.26 -4.95
C LYS A 152 12.35 -26.53 -4.71
N THR A 153 11.19 -26.40 -4.08
CA THR A 153 10.30 -27.51 -3.74
C THR A 153 9.25 -27.75 -4.84
N TYR A 154 8.71 -26.69 -5.43
CA TYR A 154 7.67 -26.74 -6.46
C TYR A 154 8.28 -26.42 -7.83
N ARG A 155 8.40 -27.43 -8.70
CA ARG A 155 8.87 -27.25 -10.09
C ARG A 155 7.74 -26.70 -10.97
N ASN A 156 8.07 -25.76 -11.86
CA ASN A 156 7.14 -25.15 -12.81
C ASN A 156 5.97 -24.37 -12.18
N SER A 157 6.17 -23.79 -11.00
CA SER A 157 5.16 -22.98 -10.34
C SER A 157 5.26 -21.49 -10.66
N SER A 158 4.12 -20.80 -10.68
CA SER A 158 4.05 -19.35 -10.81
C SER A 158 3.75 -18.70 -9.45
N ALA A 159 4.52 -17.66 -9.12
CA ALA A 159 4.36 -16.92 -7.87
C ALA A 159 4.18 -15.42 -8.13
N ILE A 160 3.28 -14.80 -7.38
CA ILE A 160 3.08 -13.35 -7.36
C ILE A 160 3.44 -12.81 -5.98
N VAL A 161 4.25 -11.74 -5.97
CA VAL A 161 4.55 -10.97 -4.77
C VAL A 161 3.89 -9.60 -4.90
N VAL A 162 3.04 -9.25 -3.95
CA VAL A 162 2.37 -7.95 -3.86
C VAL A 162 2.83 -7.27 -2.58
N SER A 163 3.18 -5.99 -2.67
CA SER A 163 3.46 -5.15 -1.50
C SER A 163 2.66 -3.87 -1.64
N THR A 164 1.91 -3.49 -0.60
CA THR A 164 1.20 -2.20 -0.56
C THR A 164 1.36 -1.53 0.80
N GLU A 165 1.28 -0.20 0.78
CA GLU A 165 1.36 0.64 1.97
C GLU A 165 0.16 1.59 1.97
N SER A 166 -0.54 1.70 3.11
CA SER A 166 -1.54 2.76 3.31
C SER A 166 -1.27 3.49 4.61
N ILE A 167 -1.01 4.78 4.46
CA ILE A 167 -0.78 5.72 5.56
C ILE A 167 -2.11 6.21 6.15
N GLY A 168 -3.23 6.01 5.44
CA GLY A 168 -4.56 6.51 5.79
C GLY A 168 -5.00 6.29 7.25
N PRO A 169 -4.92 5.08 7.82
CA PRO A 169 -5.43 4.81 9.16
C PRO A 169 -4.47 5.19 10.30
N ASN A 170 -3.22 5.53 10.01
CA ASN A 170 -2.21 5.87 11.02
C ASN A 170 -1.89 7.37 11.03
N TRP A 171 -2.81 8.20 10.52
CA TRP A 171 -2.61 9.63 10.50
C TRP A 171 -2.60 10.21 11.92
N TYR A 172 -1.48 10.84 12.28
CA TYR A 172 -1.33 11.46 13.59
C TYR A 172 -1.71 12.93 13.54
N SER A 173 -2.79 13.29 14.24
CA SER A 173 -3.33 14.64 14.25
C SER A 173 -2.54 15.64 15.11
N GLY A 174 -1.37 15.28 15.67
CA GLY A 174 -0.48 16.23 16.35
C GLY A 174 -0.75 16.46 17.84
N LYS A 175 -1.75 15.81 18.44
CA LYS A 175 -1.95 15.80 19.89
C LYS A 175 -1.60 14.44 20.47
N ASP A 176 -0.68 14.44 21.42
CA ASP A 176 -0.54 13.31 22.33
C ASP A 176 -1.87 13.19 23.08
N VAL A 177 -2.59 12.09 22.88
CA VAL A 177 -3.65 11.73 23.80
C VAL A 177 -2.93 11.23 25.05
N THR A 178 -2.51 12.14 25.92
CA THR A 178 -2.18 11.80 27.30
C THR A 178 -3.43 11.17 27.90
N SER A 179 -3.41 9.85 27.96
CA SER A 179 -4.35 9.05 28.75
C SER A 179 -4.09 9.27 30.23
#